data_AF-A0A0J9XIU9-F1
#
_entry.id   AF-A0A0J9XIU9-F1
#
_cell.length_a   1.000
_cell.length_b   1.000
_cell.length_c   1.000
_cell.angle_alpha   90.00
_cell.angle_beta   90.00
_cell.angle_gamma   90.00
#
_symmetry.space_group_name_H-M   'P 1'
#
loop_
_entity.id
_entity.type
_entity.pdbx_description
1 polymer ?
#
loop_
_entity_poly.entity_id
_entity_poly.type
_entity_poly.pdbx_seq_one_letter_code
_entity_poly.pdbx_strand_id
1 'polypeptide(L)'
;MNPVKRFAVLFFFAVVLFCGSVIAAEDAKEAIKEVSKETPKETTEKSEEPEKPFLNANFRDIYLVKDEAFITPRTHSHLFSFTGRWMRRRNIYQASSWPGTSVTALIYGQTCRVKVKAPVKEGIVEGHYFLASVDNGPQLLLTLPAYNASENPIFEFNIEIPKPDEAVSGAAKTSNVHIPHILELTSEPNYPLNLVGITLDNTIIHQGREWLQRQNKIPAIEYISDKLADAPALNTTAVYHVARELRLRQEYIVTHGKCFSPECKRSEAGLAEQYNFLSPFDGNPRPQDAREPMPSKYVFHRDDPLVQGKEPEFVVVDVGDNDLAHDIDGFEFMESLQTFLGNLIVNARPNAEIFVLVRAGRYVTETEDAIVSMRYPHLHAVKYDERRAGGDSAWYKSFYCSYILPLADPSYPYRELCGTAYEQLSVGSHVAGSLGKTVLVLLVLGGIFGTLFSRRRQLVAYVGELRGYASVANTDKEAGQ
;
A
#
# COMPACT_ATOMS: atom_id res chain seq x y z
N MET A 1 20.62 -42.30 -8.88
CA MET A 1 19.21 -42.67 -9.14
C MET A 1 18.64 -41.75 -10.22
N ASN A 2 18.03 -42.34 -11.25
CA ASN A 2 17.54 -41.65 -12.45
C ASN A 2 16.31 -40.75 -12.13
N PRO A 3 16.23 -39.49 -12.57
CA PRO A 3 15.15 -38.54 -12.25
C PRO A 3 13.73 -39.05 -12.54
N VAL A 4 13.58 -39.98 -13.49
CA VAL A 4 12.28 -40.61 -13.82
C VAL A 4 11.75 -41.50 -12.67
N LYS A 5 12.64 -42.10 -11.87
CA LYS A 5 12.23 -42.93 -10.71
C LYS A 5 11.82 -42.11 -9.49
N ARG A 6 12.24 -40.84 -9.38
CA ARG A 6 11.79 -39.93 -8.30
C ARG A 6 10.38 -39.40 -8.55
N PHE A 7 10.00 -39.21 -9.81
CA PHE A 7 8.66 -38.77 -10.17
C PHE A 7 7.60 -39.86 -9.95
N ALA A 8 7.94 -41.12 -10.23
CA ALA A 8 7.03 -42.26 -10.02
C ALA A 8 6.70 -42.52 -8.54
N VAL A 9 7.64 -42.28 -7.62
CA VAL A 9 7.42 -42.46 -6.17
C VAL A 9 6.58 -41.32 -5.57
N LEU A 10 6.79 -40.08 -6.03
CA LEU A 10 5.98 -38.93 -5.59
C LEU A 10 4.56 -38.97 -6.13
N PHE A 11 4.35 -39.49 -7.35
CA PHE A 11 3.01 -39.66 -7.91
C PHE A 11 2.21 -40.78 -7.20
N PHE A 12 2.88 -41.85 -6.76
CA PHE A 12 2.23 -42.94 -6.02
C PHE A 12 1.76 -42.51 -4.62
N PHE A 13 2.52 -41.65 -3.93
CA PHE A 13 2.11 -41.12 -2.62
C PHE A 13 0.94 -40.12 -2.71
N ALA A 14 0.85 -39.35 -3.80
CA ALA A 14 -0.26 -38.43 -4.03
C ALA A 14 -1.59 -39.17 -4.31
N VAL A 15 -1.54 -40.30 -5.02
CA VAL A 15 -2.74 -41.11 -5.34
C VAL A 15 -3.26 -41.87 -4.10
N VAL A 16 -2.37 -42.36 -3.22
CA VAL A 16 -2.78 -43.06 -1.99
C VAL A 16 -3.42 -42.11 -0.97
N LEU A 17 -2.98 -40.85 -0.90
CA LEU A 17 -3.60 -39.82 -0.03
C LEU A 17 -4.97 -39.34 -0.55
N PHE A 18 -5.20 -39.37 -1.87
CA PHE A 18 -6.47 -38.98 -2.48
C PHE A 18 -7.52 -40.11 -2.47
N CYS A 19 -7.10 -41.39 -2.49
CA CYS A 19 -8.02 -42.52 -2.36
C CYS A 19 -8.40 -42.84 -0.90
N GLY A 20 -7.57 -42.49 0.09
CA GLY A 20 -7.88 -42.70 1.51
C GLY A 20 -8.97 -41.78 2.09
N SER A 21 -9.27 -40.67 1.42
CA SER A 21 -10.26 -39.67 1.86
C SER A 21 -11.66 -39.86 1.26
N VAL A 22 -11.82 -40.79 0.31
CA VAL A 22 -13.12 -41.13 -0.30
C VAL A 22 -13.80 -42.32 0.43
N ILE A 23 -13.05 -43.14 1.16
CA ILE A 23 -13.58 -44.33 1.86
C ILE A 23 -14.19 -44.00 3.23
N ALA A 24 -13.90 -42.81 3.80
CA ALA A 24 -14.45 -42.41 5.12
C ALA A 24 -15.81 -41.69 5.04
N ALA A 25 -16.36 -41.46 3.84
CA ALA A 25 -17.60 -40.69 3.63
C ALA A 25 -18.85 -41.56 3.38
N GLU A 26 -18.71 -42.88 3.20
CA GLU A 26 -19.84 -43.81 2.96
C GLU A 26 -20.33 -44.54 4.22
N ASP A 27 -19.51 -44.67 5.28
CA ASP A 27 -19.87 -45.40 6.50
C ASP A 27 -20.70 -44.62 7.54
N ALA A 28 -21.01 -43.34 7.28
CA ALA A 28 -21.79 -42.50 8.22
C ALA A 28 -23.29 -42.40 7.88
N LYS A 29 -23.77 -43.06 6.81
CA LYS A 29 -25.16 -42.96 6.34
C LYS A 29 -26.08 -44.14 6.69
N GLU A 30 -25.58 -45.17 7.37
CA GLU A 30 -26.38 -46.37 7.72
C GLU A 30 -26.78 -46.53 9.20
N ALA A 31 -26.46 -45.56 10.07
CA ALA A 31 -26.76 -45.69 11.52
C ALA A 31 -28.08 -45.01 12.00
N ILE A 32 -28.96 -44.56 11.10
CA ILE A 32 -30.27 -43.98 11.48
C ILE A 32 -31.37 -44.57 10.59
N LYS A 33 -31.62 -45.87 10.72
CA LYS A 33 -32.82 -46.48 10.12
C LYS A 33 -33.26 -47.81 10.73
N GLU A 34 -33.22 -47.92 12.05
CA GLU A 34 -33.93 -48.94 12.85
C GLU A 34 -33.85 -48.38 14.28
N VAL A 35 -34.92 -47.90 14.91
CA VAL A 35 -35.99 -48.69 15.52
C VAL A 35 -37.23 -47.81 15.61
N SER A 36 -38.26 -48.14 14.82
CA SER A 36 -39.64 -47.77 15.13
C SER A 36 -40.46 -49.04 15.10
N LYS A 37 -41.04 -49.40 16.24
CA LYS A 37 -42.33 -50.07 16.44
C LYS A 37 -42.31 -50.78 17.80
N GLU A 38 -43.04 -50.22 18.76
CA GLU A 38 -44.02 -50.96 19.56
C GLU A 38 -44.89 -49.99 20.37
N THR A 39 -46.18 -50.25 20.39
CA THR A 39 -47.26 -49.64 21.20
C THR A 39 -48.18 -50.80 21.60
N PRO A 40 -49.13 -50.67 22.55
CA PRO A 40 -49.31 -49.69 23.64
C PRO A 40 -49.57 -50.39 25.01
N LYS A 41 -49.56 -49.64 26.13
CA LYS A 41 -50.33 -50.03 27.33
C LYS A 41 -50.94 -48.82 28.05
N GLU A 42 -52.17 -49.08 28.45
CA GLU A 42 -53.24 -48.28 29.06
C GLU A 42 -52.86 -47.50 30.34
N THR A 43 -53.21 -46.20 30.31
CA THR A 43 -53.92 -45.37 31.30
C THR A 43 -53.66 -45.53 32.80
N THR A 44 -53.19 -44.45 33.43
CA THR A 44 -53.81 -43.93 34.67
C THR A 44 -53.61 -42.41 34.73
N GLU A 45 -54.72 -41.67 34.70
CA GLU A 45 -54.79 -40.23 34.93
C GLU A 45 -54.31 -39.86 36.34
N LYS A 46 -53.41 -38.88 36.42
CA LYS A 46 -53.24 -38.05 37.62
C LYS A 46 -53.07 -36.61 37.16
N SER A 47 -54.01 -35.77 37.56
CA SER A 47 -54.04 -34.34 37.29
C SER A 47 -52.84 -33.65 37.96
N GLU A 48 -51.91 -33.13 37.17
CA GLU A 48 -50.90 -32.17 37.62
C GLU A 48 -51.29 -30.76 37.13
N GLU A 49 -51.34 -29.88 38.11
CA GLU A 49 -51.57 -28.44 38.03
C GLU A 49 -50.58 -27.80 37.04
N PRO A 50 -50.97 -26.78 36.23
CA PRO A 50 -50.07 -26.20 35.26
C PRO A 50 -48.89 -25.55 35.98
N GLU A 51 -47.69 -26.11 35.78
CA GLU A 51 -46.43 -25.48 36.20
C GLU A 51 -46.40 -24.06 35.64
N LYS A 52 -46.44 -23.08 36.54
CA LYS A 52 -46.16 -21.69 36.19
C LYS A 52 -44.73 -21.65 35.66
N PRO A 53 -44.48 -20.99 34.51
CA PRO A 53 -43.12 -20.83 34.05
C PRO A 53 -42.32 -20.10 35.12
N PHE A 54 -41.20 -20.70 35.53
CA PHE A 54 -40.19 -20.09 36.39
C PHE A 54 -39.54 -18.89 35.67
N LEU A 55 -40.29 -17.80 35.52
CA LEU A 55 -39.76 -16.50 35.12
C LEU A 55 -39.32 -15.79 36.39
N ASN A 56 -38.11 -16.11 36.83
CA ASN A 56 -37.41 -15.38 37.86
C ASN A 56 -37.14 -13.96 37.30
N ALA A 57 -37.82 -12.94 37.84
CA ALA A 57 -37.80 -11.56 37.34
C ALA A 57 -36.40 -10.93 37.29
N ASN A 58 -35.41 -11.54 37.97
CA ASN A 58 -34.01 -11.12 38.00
C ASN A 58 -33.15 -11.65 36.83
N PHE A 59 -33.69 -12.43 35.89
CA PHE A 59 -32.92 -12.95 34.75
C PHE A 59 -32.90 -12.04 33.51
N ARG A 60 -33.65 -10.93 33.51
CA ARG A 60 -33.69 -10.01 32.35
C ARG A 60 -32.39 -9.22 32.12
N ASP A 61 -31.53 -9.11 33.13
CA ASP A 61 -30.31 -8.28 33.06
C ASP A 61 -29.03 -9.07 32.71
N ILE A 62 -29.11 -10.38 32.45
CA ILE A 62 -27.92 -11.25 32.30
C ILE A 62 -27.52 -11.45 30.82
N TYR A 63 -28.39 -11.08 29.87
CA TYR A 63 -28.10 -11.15 28.44
C TYR A 63 -28.56 -9.87 27.72
N LEU A 64 -27.96 -8.73 28.08
CA LEU A 64 -27.89 -7.62 27.12
C LEU A 64 -26.97 -8.07 25.98
N VAL A 65 -27.54 -8.68 24.95
CA VAL A 65 -26.85 -8.78 23.65
C VAL A 65 -26.60 -7.33 23.25
N LYS A 66 -25.36 -6.88 23.39
CA LYS A 66 -25.00 -5.56 22.87
C LYS A 66 -25.28 -5.60 21.37
N ASP A 67 -26.13 -4.70 20.89
CA ASP A 67 -26.45 -4.53 19.47
C ASP A 67 -25.27 -3.93 18.68
N GLU A 68 -24.05 -4.25 19.07
CA GLU A 68 -22.84 -3.58 18.62
C GLU A 68 -21.65 -4.53 18.63
N ALA A 69 -20.91 -4.54 17.53
CA ALA A 69 -19.69 -5.31 17.40
C ALA A 69 -18.47 -4.40 17.64
N PHE A 70 -17.75 -4.62 18.74
CA PHE A 70 -16.49 -3.92 19.00
C PHE A 70 -15.30 -4.70 18.41
N ILE A 71 -14.79 -4.20 17.29
CA ILE A 71 -13.65 -4.77 16.59
C ILE A 71 -12.36 -4.04 16.97
N THR A 72 -11.28 -4.81 17.12
CA THR A 72 -9.94 -4.27 17.37
C THR A 72 -8.94 -4.98 16.47
N PRO A 73 -7.77 -4.40 16.20
CA PRO A 73 -6.74 -5.10 15.45
C PRO A 73 -6.25 -6.37 16.17
N ARG A 74 -6.52 -6.54 17.47
CA ARG A 74 -6.23 -7.77 18.21
C ARG A 74 -7.29 -8.85 18.00
N THR A 75 -8.57 -8.50 18.08
CA THR A 75 -9.69 -9.46 18.01
C THR A 75 -10.08 -9.78 16.57
N HIS A 76 -9.87 -8.85 15.64
CA HIS A 76 -10.27 -8.94 14.24
C HIS A 76 -9.14 -8.43 13.34
N SER A 77 -7.91 -8.94 13.53
CA SER A 77 -6.71 -8.47 12.81
C SER A 77 -6.88 -8.43 11.28
N HIS A 78 -7.61 -9.39 10.72
CA HIS A 78 -7.92 -9.49 9.30
C HIS A 78 -8.81 -8.36 8.73
N LEU A 79 -9.33 -7.47 9.58
CA LEU A 79 -10.11 -6.29 9.19
C LEU A 79 -9.30 -5.00 9.25
N PHE A 80 -8.03 -5.04 9.67
CA PHE A 80 -7.18 -3.85 9.79
C PHE A 80 -5.91 -4.00 8.96
N SER A 81 -5.46 -2.90 8.35
CA SER A 81 -4.16 -2.82 7.70
C SER A 81 -3.49 -1.49 8.01
N PHE A 82 -2.20 -1.52 8.35
CA PHE A 82 -1.47 -0.36 8.85
C PHE A 82 -0.46 0.16 7.81
N THR A 83 -0.40 1.48 7.62
CA THR A 83 0.58 2.16 6.76
C THR A 83 1.36 3.16 7.62
N GLY A 84 2.68 3.22 7.40
CA GLY A 84 3.58 3.98 8.27
C GLY A 84 4.03 3.20 9.49
N ARG A 85 4.65 3.90 10.44
CA ARG A 85 5.25 3.28 11.62
C ARG A 85 4.29 3.31 12.79
N TRP A 86 4.13 2.16 13.41
CA TRP A 86 3.19 1.94 14.51
C TRP A 86 3.85 1.17 15.63
N MET A 87 3.35 1.38 16.84
CA MET A 87 3.68 0.55 17.99
C MET A 87 2.42 0.09 18.70
N ARG A 88 2.46 -1.09 19.31
CA ARG A 88 1.36 -1.58 20.15
C ARG A 88 1.72 -1.48 21.62
N ARG A 89 0.83 -0.88 22.42
CA ARG A 89 0.88 -0.90 23.89
C ARG A 89 -0.39 -1.51 24.46
N ARG A 90 -0.29 -2.76 24.94
CA ARG A 90 -1.45 -3.56 25.40
C ARG A 90 -2.50 -3.70 24.29
N ASN A 91 -3.63 -2.99 24.41
CA ASN A 91 -4.73 -2.99 23.45
C ASN A 91 -4.84 -1.65 22.69
N ILE A 92 -3.82 -0.80 22.76
CA ILE A 92 -3.78 0.50 22.09
C ILE A 92 -2.72 0.42 20.99
N TYR A 93 -3.09 0.86 19.79
CA TYR A 93 -2.23 0.94 18.62
C TYR A 93 -1.88 2.40 18.39
N GLN A 94 -0.61 2.73 18.56
CA GLN A 94 -0.12 4.10 18.54
C GLN A 94 0.60 4.36 17.22
N ALA A 95 0.12 5.34 16.48
CA ALA A 95 0.82 5.87 15.33
C ALA A 95 2.11 6.56 15.77
N SER A 96 3.11 6.55 14.89
CA SER A 96 4.24 7.46 15.00
C SER A 96 3.84 8.91 14.72
N SER A 97 4.76 9.84 15.02
CA SER A 97 4.65 11.23 14.57
C SER A 97 5.25 11.47 13.18
N TRP A 98 5.54 10.41 12.42
CA TRP A 98 5.80 10.55 10.99
C TRP A 98 4.50 10.91 10.26
N PRO A 99 4.52 11.93 9.37
CA PRO A 99 3.34 12.34 8.62
C PRO A 99 2.69 11.20 7.82
N GLY A 100 1.38 11.29 7.61
CA GLY A 100 0.64 10.34 6.78
C GLY A 100 0.51 8.92 7.34
N THR A 101 1.00 8.65 8.55
CA THR A 101 0.78 7.37 9.23
C THR A 101 -0.71 7.10 9.36
N SER A 102 -1.18 5.97 8.82
CA SER A 102 -2.62 5.68 8.71
C SER A 102 -2.96 4.23 8.99
N VAL A 103 -4.22 4.00 9.34
CA VAL A 103 -4.80 2.66 9.49
C VAL A 103 -6.07 2.59 8.65
N THR A 104 -6.16 1.51 7.88
CA THR A 104 -7.33 1.19 7.08
C THR A 104 -8.09 0.06 7.76
N ALA A 105 -9.40 0.19 7.89
CA ALA A 105 -10.28 -0.80 8.48
C ALA A 105 -11.45 -1.14 7.55
N LEU A 106 -11.82 -2.42 7.51
CA LEU A 106 -13.04 -2.87 6.86
C LEU A 106 -14.21 -2.76 7.85
N ILE A 107 -15.17 -1.91 7.52
CA ILE A 107 -16.32 -1.58 8.37
C ILE A 107 -17.64 -1.92 7.67
N TYR A 108 -18.72 -2.00 8.45
CA TYR A 108 -20.05 -2.41 8.02
C TYR A 108 -21.12 -1.58 8.75
N GLY A 109 -22.32 -1.56 8.21
CA GLY A 109 -23.47 -0.88 8.82
C GLY A 109 -23.75 0.48 8.20
N GLN A 110 -24.49 1.32 8.94
CA GLN A 110 -24.80 2.70 8.55
C GLN A 110 -23.91 3.70 9.26
N THR A 111 -23.44 3.34 10.46
CA THR A 111 -22.53 4.16 11.24
C THR A 111 -21.43 3.31 11.86
N CYS A 112 -20.29 3.92 12.15
CA CYS A 112 -19.30 3.32 13.03
C CYS A 112 -18.81 4.34 14.06
N ARG A 113 -18.37 3.83 15.21
CA ARG A 113 -17.75 4.63 16.27
C ARG A 113 -16.28 4.31 16.42
N VAL A 114 -15.43 5.27 16.11
CA VAL A 114 -13.98 5.13 16.28
C VAL A 114 -13.61 5.52 17.70
N LYS A 115 -13.02 4.59 18.43
CA LYS A 115 -12.57 4.80 19.81
C LYS A 115 -11.08 5.07 19.85
N VAL A 116 -10.72 6.25 20.35
CA VAL A 116 -9.33 6.70 20.46
C VAL A 116 -8.99 7.09 21.88
N LYS A 117 -7.73 6.97 22.24
CA LYS A 117 -7.22 7.37 23.56
C LYS A 117 -6.37 8.62 23.42
N ALA A 118 -6.38 9.51 24.40
CA ALA A 118 -5.45 10.63 24.40
C ALA A 118 -3.97 10.14 24.38
N PRO A 119 -3.06 10.84 23.68
CA PRO A 119 -1.63 10.64 23.86
C PRO A 119 -1.20 10.95 25.29
N VAL A 120 -0.20 10.20 25.76
CA VAL A 120 0.41 10.44 27.08
C VAL A 120 1.30 11.67 26.95
N LYS A 121 0.76 12.83 27.33
CA LYS A 121 1.46 14.12 27.44
C LYS A 121 1.08 14.78 28.77
N GLU A 122 1.83 15.80 29.16
CA GLU A 122 1.50 16.66 30.30
C GLU A 122 0.76 17.91 29.81
N GLY A 123 -0.18 18.40 30.61
CA GLY A 123 -0.89 19.66 30.36
C GLY A 123 -2.16 19.54 29.52
N ILE A 124 -2.68 20.71 29.14
CA ILE A 124 -3.90 20.85 28.33
C ILE A 124 -3.50 20.74 26.86
N VAL A 125 -4.22 19.88 26.13
CA VAL A 125 -4.09 19.72 24.69
C VAL A 125 -5.30 20.37 24.01
N GLU A 126 -5.02 21.22 23.03
CA GLU A 126 -6.01 21.91 22.21
C GLU A 126 -5.75 21.61 20.73
N GLY A 127 -6.81 21.65 19.90
CA GLY A 127 -6.67 21.52 18.45
C GLY A 127 -6.17 20.15 17.96
N HIS A 128 -6.23 19.10 18.78
CA HIS A 128 -5.89 17.75 18.34
C HIS A 128 -6.96 17.24 17.36
N TYR A 129 -6.55 16.82 16.18
CA TYR A 129 -7.41 16.25 15.16
C TYR A 129 -6.79 15.03 14.49
N PHE A 130 -7.60 14.31 13.73
CA PHE A 130 -7.16 13.30 12.75
C PHE A 130 -8.04 13.40 11.51
N LEU A 131 -7.59 12.81 10.41
CA LEU A 131 -8.36 12.78 9.17
C LEU A 131 -9.01 11.40 9.01
N ALA A 132 -10.27 11.38 8.59
CA ALA A 132 -11.00 10.17 8.26
C ALA A 132 -11.53 10.22 6.82
N SER A 133 -11.55 9.09 6.13
CA SER A 133 -12.16 8.97 4.81
C SER A 133 -12.84 7.60 4.70
N VAL A 134 -14.02 7.54 4.11
CA VAL A 134 -14.72 6.29 3.81
C VAL A 134 -14.74 6.11 2.29
N ASP A 135 -14.32 4.93 1.83
CA ASP A 135 -14.24 4.53 0.41
C ASP A 135 -13.44 5.51 -0.47
N ASN A 136 -12.35 6.07 0.08
CA ASN A 136 -11.54 7.10 -0.56
C ASN A 136 -12.34 8.38 -0.92
N GLY A 137 -13.46 8.62 -0.24
CA GLY A 137 -14.22 9.85 -0.32
C GLY A 137 -13.49 11.06 0.31
N PRO A 138 -14.17 12.21 0.43
CA PRO A 138 -13.61 13.40 1.05
C PRO A 138 -13.02 13.14 2.44
N GLN A 139 -11.91 13.82 2.76
CA GLN A 139 -11.32 13.73 4.09
C GLN A 139 -12.13 14.58 5.08
N LEU A 140 -12.63 13.93 6.13
CA LEU A 140 -13.30 14.53 7.26
C LEU A 140 -12.28 14.85 8.34
N LEU A 141 -12.37 16.05 8.91
CA LEU A 141 -11.58 16.47 10.05
C LEU A 141 -12.28 16.05 11.35
N LEU A 142 -11.66 15.14 12.10
CA LEU A 142 -12.17 14.68 13.39
C LEU A 142 -11.42 15.39 14.51
N THR A 143 -11.99 16.49 15.00
CA THR A 143 -11.37 17.33 16.04
C THR A 143 -11.82 16.92 17.43
N LEU A 144 -10.87 16.82 18.36
CA LEU A 144 -11.13 16.61 19.78
C LEU A 144 -11.39 17.93 20.51
N PRO A 145 -12.31 17.95 21.49
CA PRO A 145 -12.41 19.07 22.42
C PRO A 145 -11.11 19.21 23.21
N ALA A 146 -10.84 20.38 23.77
CA ALA A 146 -9.69 20.55 24.66
C ALA A 146 -9.75 19.58 25.84
N TYR A 147 -8.61 18.98 26.22
CA TYR A 147 -8.56 18.00 27.30
C TYR A 147 -7.23 18.02 28.06
N ASN A 148 -7.27 17.59 29.31
CA ASN A 148 -6.08 17.37 30.11
C ASN A 148 -5.49 15.98 29.81
N ALA A 149 -4.29 15.93 29.22
CA ALA A 149 -3.67 14.66 28.81
C ALA A 149 -3.31 13.76 30.02
N SER A 150 -3.08 14.35 31.20
CA SER A 150 -2.80 13.62 32.45
C SER A 150 -3.99 12.79 32.93
N GLU A 151 -5.22 13.17 32.58
CA GLU A 151 -6.44 12.41 32.91
C GLU A 151 -6.63 11.19 32.00
N ASN A 152 -5.82 11.09 30.94
CA ASN A 152 -5.79 9.96 30.03
C ASN A 152 -7.17 9.62 29.40
N PRO A 153 -7.93 10.62 28.90
CA PRO A 153 -9.30 10.42 28.45
C PRO A 153 -9.40 9.52 27.22
N ILE A 154 -10.61 8.99 27.00
CA ILE A 154 -10.97 8.19 25.83
C ILE A 154 -12.11 8.91 25.12
N PHE A 155 -12.01 8.99 23.80
CA PHE A 155 -12.97 9.66 22.94
C PHE A 155 -13.57 8.69 21.94
N GLU A 156 -14.80 8.96 21.51
CA GLU A 156 -15.52 8.19 20.49
C GLU A 156 -16.08 9.15 19.43
N PHE A 157 -15.85 8.81 18.16
CA PHE A 157 -16.32 9.59 17.01
C PHE A 157 -17.31 8.78 16.20
N ASN A 158 -18.50 9.33 15.99
CA ASN A 158 -19.45 8.79 15.03
C ASN A 158 -19.01 9.15 13.61
N ILE A 159 -18.89 8.15 12.75
CA ILE A 159 -18.64 8.32 11.32
C ILE A 159 -19.83 7.70 10.58
N GLU A 160 -20.48 8.52 9.76
CA GLU A 160 -21.54 8.06 8.87
C GLU A 160 -20.93 7.31 7.69
N ILE A 161 -21.51 6.16 7.37
CA ILE A 161 -21.09 5.32 6.25
C ILE A 161 -21.93 5.73 5.03
N PRO A 162 -21.30 6.11 3.90
CA PRO A 162 -22.03 6.47 2.70
C PRO A 162 -22.98 5.37 2.25
N LYS A 163 -24.18 5.75 1.82
CA LYS A 163 -25.11 4.78 1.23
C LYS A 163 -24.48 4.19 -0.04
N PRO A 164 -24.56 2.88 -0.24
CA PRO A 164 -24.03 2.24 -1.43
C PRO A 164 -24.81 2.68 -2.67
N ASP A 165 -24.12 2.74 -3.81
CA ASP A 165 -24.75 3.04 -5.10
C ASP A 165 -25.93 2.10 -5.38
N GLU A 166 -26.99 2.63 -6.00
CA GLU A 166 -28.22 1.87 -6.23
C GLU A 166 -27.98 0.57 -7.03
N ALA A 167 -27.01 0.59 -7.94
CA ALA A 167 -26.57 -0.56 -8.74
C ALA A 167 -25.99 -1.71 -7.88
N VAL A 168 -25.28 -1.39 -6.80
CA VAL A 168 -24.75 -2.37 -5.83
C VAL A 168 -25.84 -2.78 -4.83
N SER A 169 -26.73 -1.84 -4.49
CA SER A 169 -27.85 -2.07 -3.56
C SER A 169 -28.84 -3.13 -4.06
N GLY A 170 -29.00 -3.29 -5.38
CA GLY A 170 -29.96 -4.23 -5.98
C GLY A 170 -29.71 -5.69 -5.59
N ALA A 171 -28.45 -6.10 -5.46
CA ALA A 171 -28.07 -7.46 -5.04
C ALA A 171 -28.10 -7.64 -3.51
N ALA A 172 -27.86 -6.57 -2.75
CA ALA A 172 -27.86 -6.60 -1.28
C ALA A 172 -29.27 -6.53 -0.67
N LYS A 173 -30.25 -5.91 -1.36
CA LYS A 173 -31.63 -5.72 -0.86
C LYS A 173 -32.37 -7.02 -0.52
N THR A 174 -31.96 -8.16 -1.07
CA THR A 174 -32.58 -9.47 -0.81
C THR A 174 -31.90 -10.27 0.31
N SER A 175 -30.81 -9.75 0.89
CA SER A 175 -30.03 -10.43 1.93
C SER A 175 -29.81 -9.49 3.12
N ASN A 176 -29.94 -9.97 4.36
CA ASN A 176 -29.59 -9.21 5.57
C ASN A 176 -28.06 -9.01 5.72
N VAL A 177 -27.37 -8.69 4.62
CA VAL A 177 -25.92 -8.60 4.51
C VAL A 177 -25.55 -7.14 4.31
N HIS A 178 -24.73 -6.61 5.20
CA HIS A 178 -24.19 -5.27 5.07
C HIS A 178 -23.12 -5.23 3.97
N ILE A 179 -23.14 -4.17 3.17
CA ILE A 179 -22.09 -3.89 2.20
C ILE A 179 -20.82 -3.45 2.97
N PRO A 180 -19.65 -4.02 2.68
CA PRO A 180 -18.40 -3.61 3.32
C PRO A 180 -17.94 -2.25 2.79
N HIS A 181 -17.41 -1.43 3.69
CA HIS A 181 -16.81 -0.12 3.38
C HIS A 181 -15.39 -0.04 3.94
N ILE A 182 -14.55 0.79 3.33
CA ILE A 182 -13.16 0.98 3.73
C ILE A 182 -13.03 2.32 4.46
N LEU A 183 -12.78 2.26 5.76
CA LEU A 183 -12.41 3.42 6.56
C LEU A 183 -10.90 3.60 6.58
N GLU A 184 -10.41 4.77 6.22
CA GLU A 184 -9.04 5.20 6.45
C GLU A 184 -9.01 6.26 7.56
N LEU A 185 -8.17 6.04 8.57
CA LEU A 185 -7.85 7.02 9.61
C LEU A 185 -6.39 7.42 9.47
N THR A 186 -6.12 8.70 9.21
CA THR A 186 -4.77 9.27 9.09
C THR A 186 -4.44 10.09 10.33
N SER A 187 -3.29 9.78 10.94
CA SER A 187 -2.76 10.43 12.13
C SER A 187 -2.23 11.83 11.81
N GLU A 188 -2.40 12.74 12.77
CA GLU A 188 -1.71 14.03 12.78
C GLU A 188 -0.34 13.88 13.50
N PRO A 189 0.75 14.50 13.01
CA PRO A 189 2.08 14.34 13.58
C PRO A 189 2.28 14.84 15.03
N ASN A 190 1.72 15.99 15.39
CA ASN A 190 1.94 16.62 16.70
C ASN A 190 1.25 15.86 17.84
N TYR A 191 0.11 15.24 17.54
CA TYR A 191 -0.68 14.41 18.43
C TYR A 191 -1.03 13.09 17.74
N PRO A 192 -0.12 12.10 17.76
CA PRO A 192 -0.33 10.85 17.06
C PRO A 192 -1.54 10.06 17.54
N LEU A 193 -2.22 9.41 16.60
CA LEU A 193 -3.40 8.59 16.81
C LEU A 193 -3.10 7.39 17.73
N ASN A 194 -3.87 7.25 18.80
CA ASN A 194 -3.90 6.07 19.65
C ASN A 194 -5.23 5.33 19.48
N LEU A 195 -5.29 4.41 18.52
CA LEU A 195 -6.48 3.62 18.22
C LEU A 195 -6.71 2.56 19.32
N VAL A 196 -7.93 2.54 19.85
CA VAL A 196 -8.41 1.48 20.77
C VAL A 196 -9.21 0.43 19.99
N GLY A 197 -10.07 0.86 19.09
CA GLY A 197 -10.90 -0.02 18.25
C GLY A 197 -12.03 0.73 17.58
N ILE A 198 -12.91 -0.01 16.92
CA ILE A 198 -14.07 0.52 16.20
C ILE A 198 -15.30 -0.26 16.66
N THR A 199 -16.35 0.44 17.04
CA THR A 199 -17.67 -0.14 17.30
C THR A 199 -18.51 -0.03 16.03
N LEU A 200 -19.12 -1.13 15.61
CA LEU A 200 -20.02 -1.23 14.47
C LEU A 200 -21.44 -1.55 14.94
N ASP A 201 -22.43 -1.27 14.11
CA ASP A 201 -23.80 -1.77 14.28
C ASP A 201 -23.80 -3.31 14.40
N ASN A 202 -24.83 -3.91 15.01
CA ASN A 202 -24.94 -5.34 15.30
C ASN A 202 -24.70 -6.23 14.06
N THR A 203 -23.44 -6.58 13.82
CA THR A 203 -23.00 -7.26 12.59
C THR A 203 -22.24 -8.51 12.98
N ILE A 204 -22.70 -9.66 12.47
CA ILE A 204 -21.92 -10.89 12.51
C ILE A 204 -20.91 -10.85 11.36
N ILE A 205 -19.63 -10.76 11.68
CA ILE A 205 -18.57 -10.61 10.67
C ILE A 205 -17.98 -11.99 10.35
N HIS A 206 -18.35 -12.53 9.19
CA HIS A 206 -17.76 -13.75 8.62
C HIS A 206 -16.75 -13.44 7.50
N GLN A 207 -15.95 -12.39 7.69
CA GLN A 207 -14.96 -12.01 6.70
C GLN A 207 -13.70 -12.87 6.83
N GLY A 208 -13.32 -13.54 5.74
CA GLY A 208 -12.04 -14.24 5.65
C GLY A 208 -10.86 -13.28 5.53
N ARG A 209 -9.65 -13.81 5.29
CA ARG A 209 -8.43 -13.00 5.11
C ARG A 209 -8.31 -12.33 3.74
N GLU A 210 -9.26 -12.55 2.83
CA GLU A 210 -9.19 -12.09 1.44
C GLU A 210 -9.08 -10.57 1.31
N TRP A 211 -9.79 -9.81 2.15
CA TRP A 211 -9.67 -8.34 2.13
C TRP A 211 -8.27 -7.90 2.50
N LEU A 212 -7.71 -8.41 3.60
CA LEU A 212 -6.35 -8.09 4.01
C LEU A 212 -5.32 -8.53 2.96
N GLN A 213 -5.50 -9.71 2.35
CA GLN A 213 -4.65 -10.16 1.24
C GLN A 213 -4.70 -9.19 0.05
N ARG A 214 -5.87 -8.62 -0.27
CA ARG A 214 -5.99 -7.55 -1.28
C ARG A 214 -5.31 -6.25 -0.83
N GLN A 215 -5.42 -5.87 0.44
CA GLN A 215 -4.68 -4.72 0.98
C GLN A 215 -3.16 -4.89 0.87
N ASN A 216 -2.66 -6.13 1.00
CA ASN A 216 -1.25 -6.46 0.85
C ASN A 216 -0.79 -6.50 -0.63
N LYS A 217 -1.71 -6.41 -1.59
CA LYS A 217 -1.38 -6.30 -3.02
C LYS A 217 -1.30 -4.86 -3.49
N ILE A 218 -1.75 -3.91 -2.68
CA ILE A 218 -1.58 -2.48 -2.97
C ILE A 218 -0.07 -2.16 -2.87
N PRO A 219 0.52 -1.43 -3.84
CA PRO A 219 1.91 -1.04 -3.79
C PRO A 219 2.21 -0.25 -2.51
N ALA A 220 3.26 -0.64 -1.79
CA ALA A 220 3.73 0.04 -0.59
C ALA A 220 4.99 0.86 -0.88
N ILE A 221 4.94 2.16 -0.60
CA ILE A 221 5.97 3.14 -0.93
C ILE A 221 6.42 3.85 0.36
N GLU A 222 7.72 3.93 0.59
CA GLU A 222 8.32 4.80 1.61
C GLU A 222 8.87 6.05 0.94
N TYR A 223 8.33 7.22 1.28
CA TYR A 223 8.79 8.51 0.77
C TYR A 223 9.61 9.23 1.82
N ILE A 224 10.89 9.43 1.53
CA ILE A 224 11.88 10.01 2.43
C ILE A 224 12.25 11.38 1.90
N SER A 225 12.07 12.43 2.70
CA SER A 225 12.39 13.78 2.26
C SER A 225 12.67 14.72 3.42
N ASP A 226 13.69 15.56 3.27
CA ASP A 226 13.83 16.76 4.09
C ASP A 226 13.20 17.93 3.33
N LYS A 227 12.26 18.62 3.97
CA LYS A 227 11.60 19.78 3.40
C LYS A 227 12.00 21.02 4.16
N LEU A 228 11.99 22.17 3.49
CA LEU A 228 12.23 23.46 4.13
C LEU A 228 11.20 23.69 5.23
N ALA A 229 11.56 24.52 6.22
CA ALA A 229 10.71 24.77 7.39
C ALA A 229 9.34 25.36 7.03
N ASP A 230 9.29 26.17 5.98
CA ASP A 230 8.09 26.84 5.44
C ASP A 230 7.35 26.01 4.38
N ALA A 231 7.81 24.79 4.09
CA ALA A 231 7.16 23.92 3.14
C ALA A 231 5.71 23.59 3.58
N PRO A 232 4.78 23.45 2.62
CA PRO A 232 3.38 23.19 2.92
C PRO A 232 3.19 21.87 3.68
N ALA A 233 2.12 21.80 4.47
CA ALA A 233 1.75 20.57 5.17
C ALA A 233 1.58 19.41 4.17
N LEU A 234 2.04 18.21 4.54
CA LEU A 234 2.09 17.05 3.64
C LEU A 234 0.77 16.80 2.92
N ASN A 235 -0.37 16.89 3.62
CA ASN A 235 -1.70 16.61 3.07
C ASN A 235 -2.16 17.61 1.99
N THR A 236 -1.39 18.66 1.73
CA THR A 236 -1.62 19.65 0.65
C THR A 236 -0.63 19.52 -0.51
N THR A 237 0.31 18.57 -0.42
CA THR A 237 1.35 18.36 -1.43
C THR A 237 0.87 17.47 -2.58
N ALA A 238 1.45 17.68 -3.76
CA ALA A 238 1.18 16.85 -4.93
C ALA A 238 1.49 15.37 -4.69
N VAL A 239 2.60 15.06 -4.01
CA VAL A 239 2.99 13.69 -3.68
C VAL A 239 1.90 12.97 -2.87
N TYR A 240 1.28 13.65 -1.91
CA TYR A 240 0.20 13.09 -1.10
C TYR A 240 -1.09 12.90 -1.89
N HIS A 241 -1.51 13.92 -2.64
CA HIS A 241 -2.75 13.87 -3.41
C HIS A 241 -2.71 12.83 -4.53
N VAL A 242 -1.61 12.76 -5.26
CA VAL A 242 -1.44 11.78 -6.33
C VAL A 242 -1.39 10.36 -5.76
N ALA A 243 -0.74 10.13 -4.62
CA ALA A 243 -0.74 8.82 -3.99
C ALA A 243 -2.16 8.36 -3.61
N ARG A 244 -3.00 9.27 -3.09
CA ARG A 244 -4.43 8.98 -2.82
C ARG A 244 -5.25 8.75 -4.08
N GLU A 245 -5.06 9.58 -5.11
CA GLU A 245 -5.73 9.43 -6.41
C GLU A 245 -5.44 8.05 -7.00
N LEU A 246 -4.17 7.65 -6.95
CA LEU A 246 -3.70 6.35 -7.41
C LEU A 246 -3.96 5.24 -6.40
N ARG A 247 -4.56 5.49 -5.22
CA ARG A 247 -4.87 4.48 -4.18
C ARG A 247 -3.63 3.69 -3.70
N LEU A 248 -2.50 4.37 -3.57
CA LEU A 248 -1.23 3.82 -3.11
C LEU A 248 -1.16 3.78 -1.59
N ARG A 249 -0.40 2.84 -1.04
CA ARG A 249 0.00 2.88 0.37
C ARG A 249 1.33 3.59 0.45
N GLN A 250 1.32 4.79 1.01
CA GLN A 250 2.53 5.58 1.12
C GLN A 250 2.77 5.98 2.57
N GLU A 251 3.93 5.61 3.09
CA GLU A 251 4.47 6.15 4.34
C GLU A 251 5.42 7.31 4.05
N TYR A 252 5.49 8.28 4.96
CA TYR A 252 6.24 9.51 4.76
C TYR A 252 7.23 9.72 5.88
N ILE A 253 8.51 9.50 5.59
CA ILE A 253 9.62 9.80 6.49
C ILE A 253 10.11 11.21 6.14
N VAL A 254 9.32 12.19 6.59
CA VAL A 254 9.50 13.60 6.23
C VAL A 254 9.74 14.44 7.47
N THR A 255 10.79 15.27 7.41
CA THR A 255 11.07 16.31 8.41
C THR A 255 11.10 17.69 7.77
N HIS A 256 10.52 18.67 8.45
CA HIS A 256 10.56 20.08 8.04
C HIS A 256 11.68 20.81 8.80
N GLY A 257 12.44 21.65 8.08
CA GLY A 257 13.48 22.51 8.65
C GLY A 257 14.69 21.78 9.25
N LYS A 258 14.79 20.46 9.05
CA LYS A 258 15.91 19.63 9.47
C LYS A 258 16.67 19.16 8.26
N CYS A 259 18.00 19.15 8.35
CA CYS A 259 18.84 18.64 7.27
C CYS A 259 18.75 17.13 7.16
N PHE A 260 19.06 16.63 5.97
CA PHE A 260 19.25 15.21 5.73
C PHE A 260 20.53 14.71 6.39
N SER A 261 21.66 15.37 6.11
CA SER A 261 22.99 15.03 6.62
C SER A 261 23.06 15.22 8.15
N PRO A 262 23.67 14.27 8.88
CA PRO A 262 23.99 14.42 10.30
C PRO A 262 24.89 15.63 10.61
N GLU A 263 25.71 16.05 9.64
CA GLU A 263 26.77 17.04 9.84
C GLU A 263 26.27 18.49 9.73
N CYS A 264 25.09 18.70 9.15
CA CYS A 264 24.51 20.03 8.92
C CYS A 264 24.36 20.88 10.19
N LYS A 265 23.89 20.24 11.27
CA LYS A 265 23.79 20.86 12.60
C LYS A 265 24.16 19.84 13.66
N ARG A 266 25.39 19.90 14.18
CA ARG A 266 25.86 18.97 15.22
C ARG A 266 25.02 18.94 16.50
N SER A 267 24.27 20.00 16.80
CA SER A 267 23.37 20.05 17.95
C SER A 267 22.05 19.28 17.75
N GLU A 268 21.71 18.90 16.52
CA GLU A 268 20.44 18.29 16.16
C GLU A 268 20.69 17.00 15.39
N ALA A 269 19.76 16.05 15.47
CA ALA A 269 19.84 14.84 14.65
C ALA A 269 19.36 15.14 13.22
N GLY A 270 20.10 14.69 12.21
CA GLY A 270 19.67 14.75 10.80
C GLY A 270 18.54 13.77 10.49
N LEU A 271 17.90 13.88 9.32
CA LEU A 271 16.90 12.90 8.87
C LEU A 271 17.51 11.50 8.74
N ALA A 272 18.73 11.40 8.21
CA ALA A 272 19.42 10.12 8.03
C ALA A 272 19.60 9.35 9.35
N GLU A 273 19.87 10.07 10.45
CA GLU A 273 19.99 9.47 11.79
C GLU A 273 18.64 9.09 12.37
N GLN A 274 17.63 9.93 12.16
CA GLN A 274 16.27 9.70 12.68
C GLN A 274 15.53 8.58 11.94
N TYR A 275 15.97 8.21 10.74
CA TYR A 275 15.28 7.26 9.86
C TYR A 275 14.99 5.90 10.52
N ASN A 276 15.78 5.41 11.45
CA ASN A 276 15.54 4.08 12.05
C ASN A 276 14.57 4.10 13.26
N PHE A 277 14.04 5.27 13.63
CA PHE A 277 13.24 5.42 14.84
C PHE A 277 11.74 5.42 14.59
N LEU A 278 10.98 5.02 15.62
CA LEU A 278 9.52 4.98 15.54
C LEU A 278 8.97 6.33 15.15
N SER A 279 9.50 7.41 15.73
CA SER A 279 9.10 8.79 15.53
C SER A 279 10.35 9.68 15.39
N PRO A 280 10.25 10.82 14.67
CA PRO A 280 11.31 11.83 14.67
C PRO A 280 11.53 12.39 16.08
N PHE A 281 12.75 12.85 16.36
CA PHE A 281 13.13 13.47 17.63
C PHE A 281 14.12 14.61 17.36
N ASP A 282 14.11 15.63 18.21
CA ASP A 282 14.94 16.84 18.10
C ASP A 282 16.42 16.62 18.48
N GLY A 283 16.81 15.40 18.80
CA GLY A 283 18.15 15.11 19.32
C GLY A 283 18.25 15.33 20.83
N ASN A 284 17.15 15.37 21.59
CA ASN A 284 17.19 15.32 23.05
C ASN A 284 16.30 14.19 23.65
N PRO A 285 16.89 13.06 24.10
CA PRO A 285 18.30 12.71 24.02
C PRO A 285 18.70 12.22 22.62
N ARG A 286 19.73 12.81 22.02
CA ARG A 286 20.53 12.19 20.95
C ARG A 286 21.41 11.19 21.66
N PRO A 287 21.27 9.88 21.41
CA PRO A 287 22.14 8.90 22.05
C PRO A 287 23.58 9.25 21.67
N GLN A 288 24.43 9.45 22.68
CA GLN A 288 25.83 9.88 22.45
C GLN A 288 26.66 8.75 21.83
N ASP A 289 26.20 7.51 22.01
CA ASP A 289 26.77 6.28 21.48
C ASP A 289 25.62 5.35 21.05
N ALA A 290 25.82 4.55 20.00
CA ALA A 290 24.91 3.49 19.58
C ALA A 290 24.59 2.47 20.68
N ARG A 291 25.41 2.42 21.75
CA ARG A 291 25.21 1.59 22.94
C ARG A 291 24.23 2.17 23.96
N GLU A 292 23.88 3.46 23.89
CA GLU A 292 22.86 4.03 24.76
C GLU A 292 21.47 3.62 24.22
N PRO A 293 20.72 2.77 24.94
CA PRO A 293 19.43 2.31 24.45
C PRO A 293 18.46 3.49 24.44
N MET A 294 17.97 3.82 23.25
CA MET A 294 16.90 4.79 23.12
C MET A 294 15.68 4.35 23.94
N PRO A 295 14.97 5.28 24.60
CA PRO A 295 13.73 4.96 25.29
C PRO A 295 12.80 4.14 24.38
N SER A 296 12.15 3.12 24.93
CA SER A 296 11.32 2.18 24.16
C SER A 296 10.24 2.83 23.29
N LYS A 297 9.85 4.08 23.59
CA LYS A 297 8.94 4.90 22.77
C LYS A 297 9.52 5.35 21.42
N TYR A 298 10.84 5.23 21.21
CA TYR A 298 11.49 5.55 19.94
C TYR A 298 11.93 4.30 19.18
N VAL A 299 11.87 3.11 19.80
CA VAL A 299 12.28 1.87 19.15
C VAL A 299 11.21 1.47 18.13
N PHE A 300 11.62 1.33 16.87
CA PHE A 300 10.75 0.83 15.80
C PHE A 300 10.96 -0.66 15.61
N HIS A 301 9.91 -1.44 15.84
CA HIS A 301 9.89 -2.88 15.54
C HIS A 301 9.22 -3.10 14.19
N ARG A 302 10.03 -3.17 13.12
CA ARG A 302 9.56 -3.41 11.75
C ARG A 302 8.68 -4.66 11.65
N ASP A 303 9.13 -5.75 12.28
CA ASP A 303 8.48 -7.05 12.22
C ASP A 303 7.47 -7.32 13.36
N ASP A 304 6.79 -6.31 13.92
CA ASP A 304 5.77 -6.57 14.96
C ASP A 304 4.56 -7.33 14.35
N PRO A 305 4.36 -8.63 14.68
CA PRO A 305 3.33 -9.44 14.04
C PRO A 305 1.90 -9.02 14.40
N LEU A 306 1.75 -8.12 15.38
CA LEU A 306 0.47 -7.63 15.86
C LEU A 306 0.06 -6.32 15.19
N VAL A 307 0.98 -5.69 14.45
CA VAL A 307 0.68 -4.58 13.55
C VAL A 307 0.78 -5.12 12.13
N GLN A 308 -0.36 -5.48 11.54
CA GLN A 308 -0.40 -6.04 10.19
C GLN A 308 -0.23 -4.93 9.13
N GLY A 309 1.03 -4.57 8.87
CA GLY A 309 1.44 -3.68 7.79
C GLY A 309 2.02 -4.45 6.60
N LYS A 310 2.27 -3.70 5.52
CA LYS A 310 3.05 -4.18 4.36
C LYS A 310 4.36 -3.43 4.34
N GLU A 311 5.48 -4.15 4.27
CA GLU A 311 6.80 -3.55 4.08
C GLU A 311 6.86 -2.82 2.72
N PRO A 312 7.50 -1.64 2.64
CA PRO A 312 7.66 -0.93 1.38
C PRO A 312 8.42 -1.76 0.34
N GLU A 313 7.80 -1.92 -0.82
CA GLU A 313 8.41 -2.51 -2.02
C GLU A 313 9.21 -1.45 -2.79
N PHE A 314 8.87 -0.19 -2.57
CA PHE A 314 9.45 0.95 -3.26
C PHE A 314 9.87 2.00 -2.25
N VAL A 315 11.04 2.60 -2.47
CA VAL A 315 11.54 3.71 -1.65
C VAL A 315 11.82 4.88 -2.58
N VAL A 316 11.33 6.07 -2.23
CA VAL A 316 11.58 7.30 -2.95
C VAL A 316 12.35 8.23 -2.03
N VAL A 317 13.55 8.64 -2.43
CA VAL A 317 14.44 9.52 -1.67
C VAL A 317 14.50 10.87 -2.37
N ASP A 318 13.95 11.90 -1.74
CA ASP A 318 13.94 13.30 -2.22
C ASP A 318 14.58 14.20 -1.16
N VAL A 319 15.91 14.19 -1.09
CA VAL A 319 16.66 14.85 -0.02
C VAL A 319 17.71 15.87 -0.50
N GLY A 320 18.12 16.77 0.39
CA GLY A 320 19.18 17.76 0.22
C GLY A 320 18.70 19.22 0.20
N ASP A 321 17.41 19.50 0.41
CA ASP A 321 16.86 20.86 0.33
C ASP A 321 17.45 21.73 1.46
N ASN A 322 17.44 21.21 2.70
CA ASN A 322 17.96 21.92 3.85
C ASN A 322 19.48 21.89 3.93
N ASP A 323 20.12 20.81 3.48
CA ASP A 323 21.58 20.69 3.40
C ASP A 323 22.15 21.79 2.49
N LEU A 324 21.52 22.00 1.34
CA LEU A 324 21.86 23.10 0.43
C LEU A 324 21.64 24.47 1.08
N ALA A 325 20.53 24.65 1.79
CA ALA A 325 20.21 25.91 2.48
C ALA A 325 21.17 26.24 3.65
N HIS A 326 21.94 25.25 4.13
CA HIS A 326 22.96 25.41 5.17
C HIS A 326 24.39 25.31 4.62
N ASP A 327 24.57 25.43 3.30
CA ASP A 327 25.87 25.46 2.63
C ASP A 327 26.74 24.21 2.90
N ILE A 328 26.12 23.03 3.00
CA ILE A 328 26.86 21.77 3.09
C ILE A 328 27.62 21.51 1.79
N ASP A 329 28.87 21.07 1.91
CA ASP A 329 29.68 20.77 0.75
C ASP A 329 29.12 19.58 -0.04
N GLY A 330 29.22 19.63 -1.36
CA GLY A 330 28.67 18.60 -2.24
C GLY A 330 29.27 17.21 -1.96
N PHE A 331 30.57 17.13 -1.65
CA PHE A 331 31.22 15.88 -1.32
C PHE A 331 30.69 15.32 0.02
N GLU A 332 30.49 16.18 1.01
CA GLU A 332 29.93 15.81 2.31
C GLU A 332 28.49 15.30 2.18
N PHE A 333 27.66 15.98 1.37
CA PHE A 333 26.31 15.50 1.05
C PHE A 333 26.35 14.13 0.36
N MET A 334 27.24 13.95 -0.63
CA MET A 334 27.41 12.68 -1.35
C MET A 334 27.77 11.54 -0.39
N GLU A 335 28.73 11.73 0.52
CA GLU A 335 29.12 10.71 1.50
C GLU A 335 27.99 10.35 2.45
N SER A 336 27.25 11.35 2.95
CA SER A 336 26.05 11.15 3.78
C SER A 336 24.96 10.37 3.03
N LEU A 337 24.72 10.71 1.75
CA LEU A 337 23.74 10.02 0.92
C LEU A 337 24.15 8.57 0.64
N GLN A 338 25.41 8.31 0.29
CA GLN A 338 25.93 6.95 0.08
C GLN A 338 25.81 6.10 1.35
N THR A 339 26.16 6.67 2.50
CA THR A 339 26.06 5.97 3.81
C THR A 339 24.60 5.62 4.13
N PHE A 340 23.70 6.57 3.93
CA PHE A 340 22.27 6.37 4.13
C PHE A 340 21.69 5.30 3.20
N LEU A 341 21.97 5.40 1.89
CA LEU A 341 21.52 4.43 0.89
C LEU A 341 22.10 3.04 1.17
N GLY A 342 23.35 2.94 1.61
CA GLY A 342 23.97 1.68 2.03
C GLY A 342 23.23 1.05 3.21
N ASN A 343 22.87 1.86 4.21
CA ASN A 343 22.06 1.39 5.34
C ASN A 343 20.65 0.96 4.91
N LEU A 344 20.02 1.70 3.99
CA LEU A 344 18.73 1.33 3.41
C LEU A 344 18.81 -0.04 2.74
N ILE A 345 19.77 -0.24 1.85
CA ILE A 345 19.93 -1.48 1.08
C ILE A 345 20.27 -2.67 1.99
N VAL A 346 21.15 -2.49 2.97
CA VAL A 346 21.63 -3.64 3.76
C VAL A 346 20.67 -3.98 4.91
N ASN A 347 20.15 -2.96 5.61
CA ASN A 347 19.51 -3.17 6.90
C ASN A 347 18.01 -2.85 6.91
N ALA A 348 17.53 -1.92 6.08
CA ALA A 348 16.15 -1.44 6.19
C ALA A 348 15.20 -2.01 5.13
N ARG A 349 15.65 -2.05 3.88
CA ARG A 349 14.84 -2.29 2.68
C ARG A 349 15.62 -3.11 1.63
N PRO A 350 16.15 -4.30 1.96
CA PRO A 350 17.02 -5.06 1.06
C PRO A 350 16.35 -5.54 -0.23
N ASN A 351 15.02 -5.61 -0.26
CA ASN A 351 14.26 -6.09 -1.42
C ASN A 351 13.51 -4.97 -2.15
N ALA A 352 13.70 -3.71 -1.78
CA ALA A 352 12.97 -2.60 -2.36
C ALA A 352 13.66 -2.04 -3.61
N GLU A 353 12.85 -1.55 -4.55
CA GLU A 353 13.31 -0.67 -5.64
C GLU A 353 13.42 0.76 -5.10
N ILE A 354 14.62 1.34 -5.18
CA ILE A 354 14.95 2.64 -4.59
C ILE A 354 15.11 3.66 -5.71
N PHE A 355 14.33 4.73 -5.67
CA PHE A 355 14.37 5.85 -6.60
C PHE A 355 14.84 7.10 -5.88
N VAL A 356 15.96 7.67 -6.30
CA VAL A 356 16.50 8.91 -5.76
C VAL A 356 16.21 10.04 -6.73
N LEU A 357 15.56 11.10 -6.25
CA LEU A 357 15.13 12.22 -7.07
C LEU A 357 16.25 13.25 -7.24
N VAL A 358 16.68 13.44 -8.49
CA VAL A 358 17.66 14.43 -8.90
C VAL A 358 16.94 15.73 -9.25
N ARG A 359 17.10 16.76 -8.44
CA ARG A 359 16.47 18.08 -8.65
C ARG A 359 17.49 19.08 -9.23
N ALA A 360 17.06 19.86 -10.22
CA ALA A 360 17.89 20.91 -10.77
C ALA A 360 18.26 21.94 -9.67
N GLY A 361 19.55 22.26 -9.56
CA GLY A 361 20.04 23.19 -8.54
C GLY A 361 20.28 22.59 -7.15
N ARG A 362 20.10 21.27 -6.97
CA ARG A 362 20.33 20.58 -5.70
C ARG A 362 21.19 19.33 -5.89
N TYR A 363 22.48 19.45 -5.58
CA TYR A 363 23.46 18.35 -5.56
C TYR A 363 23.34 17.39 -6.76
N VAL A 364 23.19 17.94 -7.98
CA VAL A 364 22.82 17.14 -9.16
C VAL A 364 23.89 16.09 -9.46
N THR A 365 25.14 16.54 -9.59
CA THR A 365 26.28 15.67 -9.94
C THR A 365 26.56 14.71 -8.79
N GLU A 366 26.54 15.22 -7.57
CA GLU A 366 26.81 14.49 -6.34
C GLU A 366 25.79 13.36 -6.11
N THR A 367 24.51 13.62 -6.40
CA THR A 367 23.44 12.62 -6.30
C THR A 367 23.60 11.53 -7.37
N GLU A 368 23.88 11.91 -8.62
CA GLU A 368 24.11 10.96 -9.72
C GLU A 368 25.35 10.10 -9.42
N ASP A 369 26.45 10.70 -8.97
CA ASP A 369 27.70 10.01 -8.62
C ASP A 369 27.53 9.08 -7.40
N ALA A 370 26.77 9.50 -6.38
CA ALA A 370 26.42 8.65 -5.24
C ALA A 370 25.75 7.34 -5.68
N ILE A 371 24.81 7.44 -6.61
CA ILE A 371 24.04 6.29 -7.09
C ILE A 371 24.90 5.39 -7.97
N VAL A 372 25.66 5.99 -8.90
CA VAL A 372 26.50 5.26 -9.85
C VAL A 372 27.63 4.51 -9.13
N SER A 373 28.24 5.12 -8.10
CA SER A 373 29.35 4.51 -7.36
C SER A 373 28.94 3.24 -6.62
N MET A 374 27.70 3.17 -6.12
CA MET A 374 27.17 2.04 -5.35
C MET A 374 26.92 0.79 -6.19
N ARG A 375 26.72 0.92 -7.51
CA ARG A 375 26.50 -0.19 -8.46
C ARG A 375 25.40 -1.17 -8.04
N TYR A 376 24.36 -0.68 -7.37
CA TYR A 376 23.23 -1.50 -6.93
C TYR A 376 22.13 -1.51 -7.99
N PRO A 377 21.68 -2.69 -8.50
CA PRO A 377 20.78 -2.77 -9.65
C PRO A 377 19.35 -2.26 -9.38
N HIS A 378 18.94 -2.21 -8.10
CA HIS A 378 17.63 -1.71 -7.68
C HIS A 378 17.71 -0.27 -7.13
N LEU A 379 18.77 0.47 -7.45
CA LEU A 379 18.93 1.90 -7.11
C LEU A 379 18.95 2.73 -8.40
N HIS A 380 18.02 3.69 -8.50
CA HIS A 380 17.75 4.45 -9.71
C HIS A 380 17.82 5.95 -9.45
N ALA A 381 18.53 6.68 -10.32
CA ALA A 381 18.46 8.14 -10.37
C ALA A 381 17.30 8.57 -11.27
N VAL A 382 16.40 9.40 -10.76
CA VAL A 382 15.23 9.90 -11.50
C VAL A 382 15.21 11.42 -11.51
N LYS A 383 15.24 12.01 -12.71
CA LYS A 383 15.23 13.47 -12.85
C LYS A 383 13.85 14.03 -12.54
N TYR A 384 13.80 14.93 -11.56
CA TYR A 384 12.62 15.71 -11.25
C TYR A 384 12.54 16.92 -12.18
N ASP A 385 11.38 17.13 -12.78
CA ASP A 385 11.13 18.26 -13.70
C ASP A 385 10.02 19.15 -13.15
N GLU A 386 10.42 20.21 -12.44
CA GLU A 386 9.54 21.27 -11.90
C GLU A 386 8.80 22.03 -13.00
N ARG A 387 9.29 22.00 -14.25
CA ARG A 387 8.72 22.76 -15.36
C ARG A 387 7.74 21.94 -16.20
N ARG A 388 7.42 20.71 -15.77
CA ARG A 388 6.48 19.85 -16.49
C ARG A 388 5.11 20.53 -16.59
N ALA A 389 4.50 20.46 -17.77
CA ALA A 389 3.13 20.92 -17.97
C ALA A 389 2.18 20.17 -17.01
N GLY A 390 1.40 20.90 -16.23
CA GLY A 390 0.55 20.35 -15.16
C GLY A 390 1.21 20.30 -13.78
N GLY A 391 2.44 20.78 -13.64
CA GLY A 391 3.15 20.95 -12.36
C GLY A 391 3.48 19.64 -11.66
N ASP A 392 3.72 19.72 -10.35
CA ASP A 392 4.16 18.61 -9.52
C ASP A 392 3.21 17.40 -9.57
N SER A 393 1.89 17.63 -9.57
CA SER A 393 0.90 16.54 -9.61
C SER A 393 1.02 15.73 -10.90
N ALA A 394 1.21 16.39 -12.05
CA ALA A 394 1.42 15.71 -13.32
C ALA A 394 2.75 14.94 -13.33
N TRP A 395 3.80 15.50 -12.72
CA TRP A 395 5.09 14.83 -12.60
C TRP A 395 5.01 13.58 -11.72
N TYR A 396 4.50 13.69 -10.49
CA TYR A 396 4.38 12.55 -9.57
C TYR A 396 3.49 11.46 -10.16
N LYS A 397 2.37 11.82 -10.81
CA LYS A 397 1.50 10.83 -11.46
C LYS A 397 2.24 10.09 -12.57
N SER A 398 2.98 10.82 -13.41
CA SER A 398 3.80 10.23 -14.47
C SER A 398 4.91 9.33 -13.90
N PHE A 399 5.55 9.77 -12.81
CA PHE A 399 6.57 8.99 -12.09
C PHE A 399 6.01 7.67 -11.56
N TYR A 400 4.92 7.70 -10.79
CA TYR A 400 4.31 6.49 -10.27
C TYR A 400 3.87 5.55 -11.39
N CYS A 401 3.21 6.07 -12.42
CA CYS A 401 2.70 5.25 -13.53
C CYS A 401 3.79 4.71 -14.46
N SER A 402 4.99 5.33 -14.50
CA SER A 402 6.09 4.89 -15.37
C SER A 402 7.10 3.99 -14.68
N TYR A 403 7.32 4.16 -13.37
CA TYR A 403 8.39 3.49 -12.63
C TYR A 403 7.91 2.51 -11.59
N ILE A 404 6.91 2.90 -10.81
CA ILE A 404 6.51 2.14 -9.63
C ILE A 404 5.41 1.13 -9.99
N LEU A 405 4.31 1.62 -10.54
CA LEU A 405 3.14 0.80 -10.82
C LEU A 405 3.36 -0.32 -11.85
N PRO A 406 4.21 -0.18 -12.88
CA PRO A 406 4.55 -1.29 -13.77
C PRO A 406 5.28 -2.45 -13.09
N LEU A 407 5.92 -2.21 -11.94
CA LEU A 407 6.65 -3.21 -11.16
C LEU A 407 5.82 -3.82 -10.03
N ALA A 408 4.63 -3.26 -9.76
CA ALA A 408 3.76 -3.73 -8.69
C ALA A 408 3.02 -5.04 -9.03
N ASP A 409 2.27 -5.57 -8.05
CA ASP A 409 1.45 -6.78 -8.23
C ASP A 409 0.53 -6.66 -9.47
N PRO A 410 0.52 -7.64 -10.40
CA PRO A 410 -0.28 -7.58 -11.62
C PRO A 410 -1.79 -7.47 -11.42
N SER A 411 -2.30 -7.83 -10.24
CA SER A 411 -3.71 -7.69 -9.88
C SER A 411 -4.09 -6.29 -9.42
N TYR A 412 -3.12 -5.40 -9.24
CA TYR A 412 -3.37 -3.99 -8.98
C TYR A 412 -3.84 -3.29 -10.27
N PRO A 413 -4.93 -2.50 -10.26
CA PRO A 413 -5.57 -1.98 -11.47
C PRO A 413 -4.85 -0.74 -12.04
N TYR A 414 -3.52 -0.80 -12.17
CA TYR A 414 -2.75 0.36 -12.59
C TYR A 414 -3.12 0.86 -13.99
N ARG A 415 -3.51 -0.01 -14.93
CA ARG A 415 -3.94 0.42 -16.28
C ARG A 415 -5.21 1.28 -16.26
N GLU A 416 -6.11 1.03 -15.31
CA GLU A 416 -7.32 1.84 -15.15
C GLU A 416 -7.00 3.20 -14.52
N LEU A 417 -6.13 3.19 -13.50
CA LEU A 417 -5.72 4.39 -12.77
C LEU A 417 -4.79 5.30 -13.58
N CYS A 418 -3.94 4.68 -14.41
CA CYS A 418 -2.97 5.36 -15.25
C CYS A 418 -3.46 5.61 -16.69
N GLY A 419 -4.48 4.91 -17.17
CA GLY A 419 -4.86 4.99 -18.58
C GLY A 419 -3.78 4.46 -19.54
N THR A 420 -3.87 4.84 -20.82
CA THR A 420 -3.11 4.21 -21.92
C THR A 420 -1.89 4.99 -22.42
N ALA A 421 -1.65 6.22 -21.95
CA ALA A 421 -0.57 7.06 -22.46
C ALA A 421 0.10 7.87 -21.34
N TYR A 422 1.28 7.42 -20.89
CA TYR A 422 2.23 8.28 -20.20
C TYR A 422 3.57 8.28 -20.92
N GLU A 423 4.09 9.48 -21.15
CA GLU A 423 5.47 9.66 -21.60
C GLU A 423 6.41 9.13 -20.52
N GLN A 424 7.23 8.15 -20.88
CA GLN A 424 8.32 7.68 -20.03
C GLN A 424 9.21 8.87 -19.65
N LEU A 425 9.47 9.06 -18.35
CA LEU A 425 10.52 10.00 -17.95
C LEU A 425 11.89 9.45 -18.41
N SER A 426 12.86 10.32 -18.59
CA SER A 426 14.22 9.88 -18.93
C SER A 426 14.89 9.30 -17.69
N VAL A 427 15.30 8.04 -17.73
CA VAL A 427 16.18 7.44 -16.72
C VAL A 427 17.62 7.72 -17.09
N GLY A 428 18.44 8.13 -16.12
CA GLY A 428 19.89 7.95 -16.20
C GLY A 428 20.23 6.46 -16.06
N SER A 429 19.89 5.64 -17.06
CA SER A 429 20.23 4.21 -17.05
C SER A 429 21.62 4.01 -17.65
N HIS A 430 22.60 3.71 -16.79
CA HIS A 430 23.85 3.06 -17.17
C HIS A 430 23.88 1.59 -16.72
N VAL A 431 22.83 0.84 -17.03
CA VAL A 431 22.90 -0.63 -17.10
C VAL A 431 22.42 -1.10 -18.47
N ALA A 432 23.06 -0.57 -19.51
CA ALA A 432 23.08 -1.23 -20.81
C ALA A 432 24.45 -1.86 -21.01
N GLY A 433 24.70 -2.96 -20.29
CA GLY A 433 25.66 -3.95 -20.76
C GLY A 433 25.19 -4.48 -22.11
N SER A 434 25.65 -3.85 -23.19
CA SER A 434 25.84 -4.34 -24.57
C SER A 434 24.70 -5.06 -25.34
N LEU A 435 23.57 -5.45 -24.75
CA LEU A 435 22.53 -6.25 -25.43
C LEU A 435 21.25 -5.45 -25.74
N GLY A 436 20.94 -4.41 -24.96
CA GLY A 436 19.74 -3.58 -25.18
C GLY A 436 19.85 -2.58 -26.34
N LYS A 437 21.07 -2.08 -26.63
CA LYS A 437 21.28 -1.13 -27.74
C LYS A 437 21.22 -1.78 -29.12
N THR A 438 21.52 -3.07 -29.24
CA THR A 438 21.49 -3.81 -30.51
C THR A 438 20.06 -4.13 -30.95
N VAL A 439 19.14 -4.39 -30.01
CA VAL A 439 17.73 -4.69 -30.33
C VAL A 439 16.97 -3.44 -30.78
N LEU A 440 17.25 -2.28 -30.19
CA LEU A 440 16.61 -1.02 -30.58
C LEU A 440 17.09 -0.53 -31.96
N VAL A 441 18.38 -0.68 -32.27
CA VAL A 441 18.94 -0.34 -33.59
C VAL A 441 18.44 -1.31 -34.67
N LEU A 442 18.25 -2.60 -34.36
CA LEU A 442 17.68 -3.58 -35.30
C LEU A 442 16.18 -3.37 -35.55
N LEU A 443 15.40 -2.91 -34.57
CA LEU A 443 13.98 -2.59 -34.78
C LEU A 443 13.78 -1.30 -35.58
N VAL A 444 14.62 -0.29 -35.37
CA VAL A 444 14.58 0.96 -36.15
C VAL A 444 15.10 0.72 -37.57
N LEU A 445 16.18 -0.05 -37.76
CA LEU A 445 16.65 -0.44 -39.09
C LEU A 445 15.68 -1.40 -39.80
N GLY A 446 15.03 -2.31 -39.08
CA GLY A 446 13.99 -3.19 -39.61
C GLY A 446 12.75 -2.44 -40.09
N GLY A 447 12.34 -1.37 -39.38
CA GLY A 447 11.26 -0.47 -39.79
C GLY A 447 11.63 0.39 -41.01
N ILE A 448 12.87 0.86 -41.09
CA ILE A 448 13.37 1.62 -42.25
C ILE A 448 13.55 0.71 -43.48
N PHE A 449 14.05 -0.53 -43.31
CA PHE A 449 14.13 -1.50 -44.40
C PHE A 449 12.75 -1.99 -44.84
N GLY A 450 11.80 -2.21 -43.92
CA GLY A 450 10.44 -2.61 -44.26
C GLY A 450 9.67 -1.54 -45.07
N THR A 451 9.89 -0.26 -44.77
CA THR A 451 9.30 0.86 -45.51
C THR A 451 9.99 1.11 -46.86
N LEU A 452 11.31 0.86 -46.97
CA LEU A 452 12.01 0.87 -48.25
C LEU A 452 11.61 -0.33 -49.13
N PHE A 453 11.38 -1.52 -48.56
CA PHE A 453 10.96 -2.70 -49.32
C PHE A 453 9.50 -2.63 -49.77
N SER A 454 8.60 -2.01 -48.98
CA SER A 454 7.22 -1.77 -49.41
C SER A 454 7.12 -0.72 -50.51
N ARG A 455 7.94 0.36 -50.45
CA ARG A 455 8.07 1.33 -51.53
C ARG A 455 8.69 0.75 -52.80
N ARG A 456 9.64 -0.20 -52.69
CA ARG A 456 10.19 -0.92 -53.85
C ARG A 456 9.16 -1.87 -54.50
N ARG A 457 8.30 -2.52 -53.72
CA ARG A 457 7.20 -3.34 -54.25
C ARG A 457 6.13 -2.51 -54.96
N GLN A 458 5.84 -1.30 -54.50
CA GLN A 458 4.93 -0.37 -55.20
C GLN A 458 5.54 0.19 -56.50
N LEU A 459 6.86 0.41 -56.56
CA LEU A 459 7.56 0.83 -57.77
C LEU A 459 7.70 -0.30 -58.82
N VAL A 460 7.85 -1.55 -58.40
CA VAL A 460 7.86 -2.71 -59.32
C VAL A 460 6.47 -3.03 -59.87
N ALA A 461 5.40 -2.76 -59.11
CA ALA A 461 4.02 -2.85 -59.61
C ALA A 461 3.71 -1.74 -60.65
N TYR A 462 4.19 -0.52 -60.43
CA TYR A 462 4.00 0.61 -61.37
C TYR A 462 4.83 0.48 -62.66
N VAL A 463 6.00 -0.15 -62.61
CA VAL A 463 6.82 -0.46 -63.80
C VAL A 463 6.34 -1.72 -64.54
N GLY A 464 5.62 -2.63 -63.85
CA GLY A 464 4.93 -3.77 -64.45
C GLY A 464 3.74 -3.36 -65.34
N GLU A 465 2.96 -2.36 -64.92
CA GLU A 465 1.86 -1.80 -65.73
C GLU A 465 2.35 -0.98 -66.94
N LEU A 466 3.52 -0.33 -66.85
CA LEU A 466 4.12 0.40 -67.99
C LEU A 466 4.76 -0.52 -69.04
N ARG A 467 5.05 -1.79 -68.74
CA ARG A 467 5.46 -2.81 -69.72
C ARG A 467 4.30 -3.54 -70.39
N GLY A 468 3.09 -3.47 -69.83
CA GLY A 468 1.86 -3.97 -70.47
C GLY A 468 1.34 -3.07 -71.59
N TYR A 469 1.64 -1.77 -71.56
CA TYR A 469 1.23 -0.81 -72.58
C TYR A 469 2.22 -0.61 -73.74
N ALA A 470 3.43 -1.18 -73.66
CA ALA A 470 4.40 -1.19 -74.76
C ALA A 470 4.32 -2.45 -75.65
N SER A 471 3.39 -3.36 -75.37
CA SER A 471 3.18 -4.64 -76.08
C SER A 471 2.04 -4.60 -77.11
N VAL A 472 1.40 -3.44 -77.32
CA VAL A 472 0.25 -3.27 -78.27
C VAL A 472 0.56 -2.22 -79.35
N ALA A 473 1.81 -1.78 -79.49
CA ALA A 473 2.22 -0.77 -80.48
C ALA A 473 3.27 -1.27 -81.50
N ASN A 474 3.37 -2.60 -81.72
CA ASN A 474 4.32 -3.16 -82.69
C ASN A 474 3.79 -4.40 -83.44
N THR A 475 2.48 -4.39 -83.73
CA THR A 475 1.85 -5.26 -84.73
C THR A 475 0.97 -4.37 -85.60
N ASP A 476 1.60 -3.60 -86.50
CA ASP A 476 0.98 -2.98 -87.68
C ASP A 476 2.04 -2.14 -88.41
N LYS A 477 3.09 -2.78 -88.94
CA LYS A 477 3.95 -2.19 -90.00
C LYS A 477 4.92 -3.17 -90.65
N GLU A 478 4.44 -4.35 -91.05
CA GLU A 478 5.01 -5.12 -92.18
C GLU A 478 3.87 -5.85 -92.91
N ALA A 479 3.02 -5.07 -93.58
CA ALA A 479 2.32 -5.47 -94.80
C ALA A 479 2.85 -4.55 -95.90
N GLY A 480 3.28 -5.15 -97.01
CA GLY A 480 4.24 -4.57 -97.93
C GLY A 480 3.70 -3.50 -98.89
N GLN A 481 4.67 -3.01 -99.67
CA GLN A 481 4.64 -2.02 -100.76
C GLN A 481 4.96 -0.57 -100.37
#